data_AF-A0A246I6T7-F1
#
_entry.id   AF-A0A246I6T7-F1
#
_cell.length_a   1.000
_cell.length_b   1.000
_cell.length_c   1.000
_cell.angle_alpha   90.00
_cell.angle_beta   90.00
_cell.angle_gamma   90.00
#
_symmetry.space_group_name_H-M   'P 1'
#
loop_
_entity.id
_entity.type
_entity.pdbx_description
1 polymer ?
#
loop_
_entity_poly.entity_id
_entity_poly.type
_entity_poly.pdbx_seq_one_letter_code
_entity_poly.pdbx_strand_id
1 'polypeptide(L)'
;MLIGTSPAGKSAVFILTGSHQFAWFEAEGANRWTGLVFAGVRIEVDETSVFSAEYSRAVPGNLVREGTTLAVRAKAQSFGGSDFVVLERNLPATGDLSTGFSKWQIVLGSGSEKRVLYRAGLAAETV
;
A
#
# COMPACT_ATOMS: atom_id res chain seq x y z
N MET A 1 8.69 4.37 -3.37
CA MET A 1 8.26 2.96 -3.39
C MET A 1 8.00 2.52 -1.96
N LEU A 2 7.25 1.45 -1.76
CA LEU A 2 7.00 0.82 -0.47
C LEU A 2 7.34 -0.66 -0.56
N ILE A 3 7.95 -1.23 0.47
CA ILE A 3 8.32 -2.66 0.49
C ILE A 3 7.30 -3.40 1.35
N GLY A 4 6.79 -4.51 0.82
CA GLY A 4 5.89 -5.43 1.52
C GLY A 4 6.19 -6.88 1.14
N THR A 5 5.19 -7.75 1.23
CA THR A 5 5.28 -9.18 0.93
C THR A 5 4.31 -9.58 -0.19
N SER A 6 4.79 -10.34 -1.18
CA SER A 6 4.00 -10.88 -2.28
C SER A 6 3.07 -12.02 -1.80
N PRO A 7 2.08 -12.43 -2.62
CA PRO A 7 1.29 -13.64 -2.35
C PRO A 7 2.13 -14.91 -2.17
N ALA A 8 3.31 -14.97 -2.81
CA ALA A 8 4.26 -16.07 -2.67
C ALA A 8 5.17 -15.97 -1.42
N GLY A 9 4.96 -14.98 -0.55
CA GLY A 9 5.75 -14.81 0.67
C GLY A 9 7.11 -14.13 0.47
N LYS A 10 7.38 -13.56 -0.71
CA LYS A 10 8.66 -12.91 -1.03
C LYS A 10 8.60 -11.40 -0.84
N SER A 11 9.75 -10.75 -0.70
CA SER A 11 9.82 -9.29 -0.69
C SER A 11 9.24 -8.71 -1.98
N ALA A 12 8.30 -7.78 -1.85
CA ALA A 12 7.62 -7.14 -2.97
C ALA A 12 7.82 -5.62 -2.91
N VAL A 13 8.10 -5.02 -4.06
CA VAL A 13 8.19 -3.57 -4.22
C VAL A 13 6.88 -3.06 -4.80
N PHE A 14 6.23 -2.15 -4.09
CA PHE A 14 5.04 -1.43 -4.53
C PHE A 14 5.40 0.00 -4.99
N ILE A 15 4.99 0.35 -6.20
CA ILE A 15 5.35 1.62 -6.84
C ILE A 15 4.31 2.68 -6.49
N LEU A 16 4.76 3.76 -5.85
CA LEU A 16 3.88 4.83 -5.33
C LEU A 16 3.65 5.98 -6.33
N THR A 17 4.56 6.17 -7.29
CA THR A 17 4.60 7.34 -8.18
C THR A 17 5.07 6.97 -9.59
N GLY A 18 4.85 7.86 -10.56
CA GLY A 18 5.26 7.68 -11.95
C GLY A 18 4.30 6.82 -12.78
N SER A 19 4.73 6.45 -13.99
CA SER A 19 3.90 5.73 -14.97
C SER A 19 3.45 4.33 -14.53
N HIS A 20 4.21 3.71 -13.63
CA HIS A 20 3.90 2.40 -13.06
C HIS A 20 3.23 2.49 -11.69
N GLN A 21 2.62 3.64 -11.36
CA GLN A 21 1.95 3.82 -10.07
C GLN A 21 0.94 2.69 -9.82
N PHE A 22 1.04 2.15 -8.60
CA PHE A 22 0.30 1.02 -8.05
C PHE A 22 0.58 -0.33 -8.69
N ALA A 23 1.59 -0.46 -9.55
CA ALA A 23 2.14 -1.76 -9.91
C ALA A 23 3.08 -2.27 -8.81
N TRP A 24 3.32 -3.58 -8.84
CA TRP A 24 4.28 -4.22 -7.95
C TRP A 24 5.13 -5.26 -8.67
N PHE A 25 6.25 -5.63 -8.06
CA PHE A 25 7.13 -6.72 -8.52
C PHE A 25 7.89 -7.35 -7.35
N GLU A 26 8.34 -8.59 -7.50
CA GLU A 26 9.21 -9.23 -6.50
C GLU A 26 10.60 -8.59 -6.52
N ALA A 27 11.13 -8.26 -5.34
CA ALA A 27 12.44 -7.62 -5.21
C ALA A 27 13.59 -8.56 -5.57
N GLU A 28 13.38 -9.87 -5.46
CA GLU A 28 14.36 -10.89 -5.83
C GLU A 28 14.65 -10.83 -7.34
N GLY A 29 15.94 -10.72 -7.71
CA GLY A 29 16.36 -10.58 -9.11
C GLY A 29 16.13 -9.19 -9.73
N ALA A 30 15.63 -8.22 -8.96
CA ALA A 30 15.58 -6.83 -9.38
C ALA A 30 16.96 -6.19 -9.17
N ASN A 31 17.76 -6.08 -10.24
CA ASN A 31 19.16 -5.65 -10.16
C ASN A 31 19.38 -4.18 -10.55
N ARG A 32 18.32 -3.49 -10.99
CA ARG A 32 18.39 -2.16 -11.63
C ARG A 32 17.58 -1.08 -10.92
N TRP A 33 17.26 -1.26 -9.64
CA TRP A 33 16.59 -0.24 -8.85
C TRP A 33 17.62 0.52 -8.01
N THR A 34 17.67 1.83 -8.21
CA THR A 34 18.49 2.75 -7.43
C THR A 34 17.56 3.69 -6.65
N GLY A 35 17.86 3.92 -5.38
CA GLY A 35 17.04 4.79 -4.54
C GLY A 35 17.39 4.70 -3.06
N LEU A 36 16.86 5.64 -2.29
CA LEU A 36 16.97 5.65 -0.83
C LEU A 36 15.76 4.91 -0.23
N VAL A 37 16.04 4.00 0.71
CA VAL A 37 15.00 3.32 1.50
C VAL A 37 14.90 4.01 2.86
N PHE A 38 13.73 4.58 3.14
CA PHE A 38 13.41 5.09 4.48
C PHE A 38 12.77 3.97 5.31
N ALA A 39 13.49 3.51 6.34
CA ALA A 39 12.96 2.58 7.32
C ALA A 39 12.13 3.31 8.40
N GLY A 40 11.29 2.58 9.14
CA GLY A 40 10.54 3.14 10.27
C GLY A 40 9.47 4.16 9.87
N VAL A 41 8.98 4.08 8.63
CA VAL A 41 7.82 4.87 8.21
C VAL A 41 6.55 4.31 8.86
N ARG A 42 5.55 5.17 9.03
CA ARG A 42 4.21 4.79 9.47
C ARG A 42 3.23 4.99 8.34
N ILE A 43 2.27 4.08 8.25
CA ILE A 43 1.12 4.21 7.35
C ILE A 43 -0.03 4.73 8.19
N GLU A 44 -0.57 5.87 7.80
CA GLU A 44 -1.77 6.44 8.42
C GLU A 44 -2.92 6.38 7.42
N VAL A 45 -4.08 5.92 7.88
CA VAL A 45 -5.31 5.84 7.09
C VAL A 45 -6.23 7.00 7.44
N ASP A 46 -7.02 7.45 6.47
CA ASP A 46 -8.14 8.36 6.72
C ASP A 46 -9.42 7.52 6.87
N GLU A 47 -9.93 7.45 8.10
CA GLU A 47 -11.12 6.67 8.46
C GLU A 47 -12.39 7.16 7.78
N THR A 48 -12.43 8.42 7.30
CA THR A 48 -13.58 8.93 6.53
C THR A 48 -13.63 8.39 5.10
N SER A 49 -12.53 7.77 4.65
CA SER A 49 -12.37 7.22 3.31
C SER A 49 -12.70 5.71 3.23
N VAL A 50 -13.34 5.21 4.30
CA VAL A 50 -13.64 3.79 4.53
C VAL A 50 -14.70 3.26 3.56
N PHE A 51 -14.51 2.02 3.11
CA PHE A 51 -15.49 1.29 2.31
C PHE A 51 -15.43 -0.22 2.61
N SER A 52 -16.50 -0.96 2.31
CA SER A 52 -16.45 -2.43 2.35
C SER A 52 -15.53 -2.94 1.25
N ALA A 53 -14.46 -3.65 1.63
CA ALA A 53 -13.53 -4.26 0.69
C ALA A 53 -14.03 -5.60 0.13
N GLU A 54 -15.17 -6.11 0.64
CA GLU A 54 -15.85 -7.26 0.08
C GLU A 54 -16.33 -6.98 -1.36
N TYR A 55 -16.46 -8.02 -2.17
CA TYR A 55 -16.95 -7.94 -3.56
C TYR A 55 -16.13 -7.05 -4.49
N SER A 56 -14.79 -7.08 -4.40
CA SER A 56 -13.85 -6.51 -5.41
C SER A 56 -13.89 -4.99 -5.60
N ARG A 57 -14.41 -4.23 -4.62
CA ARG A 57 -14.46 -2.75 -4.70
C ARG A 57 -13.10 -2.07 -4.54
N ALA A 58 -12.12 -2.75 -3.96
CA ALA A 58 -10.77 -2.21 -3.82
C ALA A 58 -10.11 -2.11 -5.20
N VAL A 59 -9.69 -0.89 -5.57
CA VAL A 59 -8.91 -0.65 -6.79
C VAL A 59 -7.42 -0.52 -6.44
N PRO A 60 -6.50 -0.66 -7.42
CA PRO A 60 -5.08 -0.48 -7.15
C PRO A 60 -4.77 0.86 -6.46
N GLY A 61 -4.00 0.82 -5.38
CA GLY A 61 -3.72 1.96 -4.51
C GLY A 61 -4.56 2.02 -3.24
N ASN A 62 -5.68 1.30 -3.13
CA ASN A 62 -6.41 1.17 -1.88
C ASN A 62 -5.66 0.30 -0.86
N LEU A 63 -5.76 0.67 0.41
CA LEU A 63 -5.41 -0.22 1.52
C LEU A 63 -6.60 -1.07 1.92
N VAL A 64 -6.34 -2.29 2.34
CA VAL A 64 -7.33 -3.25 2.85
C VAL A 64 -6.82 -3.81 4.17
N ARG A 65 -7.66 -3.70 5.20
CA ARG A 65 -7.46 -4.24 6.54
C ARG A 65 -8.40 -5.43 6.74
N GLU A 66 -7.82 -6.60 6.97
CA GLU A 66 -8.56 -7.86 7.16
C GLU A 66 -7.86 -8.74 8.19
N GLY A 67 -8.59 -9.36 9.11
CA GLY A 67 -8.02 -10.22 10.16
C GLY A 67 -6.88 -9.54 10.93
N THR A 68 -5.64 -9.97 10.75
CA THR A 68 -4.43 -9.39 11.37
C THR A 68 -3.49 -8.71 10.36
N THR A 69 -3.94 -8.44 9.14
CA THR A 69 -3.10 -7.90 8.06
C THR A 69 -3.58 -6.55 7.57
N LEU A 70 -2.62 -5.75 7.11
CA LEU A 70 -2.84 -4.60 6.24
C LEU A 70 -2.15 -4.88 4.91
N ALA A 71 -2.91 -4.80 3.82
CA ALA A 71 -2.41 -5.00 2.47
C ALA A 71 -2.78 -3.83 1.57
N VAL A 72 -2.02 -3.64 0.50
CA VAL A 72 -2.37 -2.72 -0.59
C VAL A 72 -2.79 -3.50 -1.81
N ARG A 73 -3.89 -3.09 -2.43
CA ARG A 73 -4.29 -3.61 -3.74
C ARG A 73 -3.33 -3.05 -4.78
N ALA A 74 -2.74 -3.92 -5.60
CA ALA A 74 -1.74 -3.54 -6.59
C ALA A 74 -2.06 -4.18 -7.95
N LYS A 75 -1.63 -3.53 -9.04
CA LYS A 75 -1.71 -4.08 -10.40
C LYS A 75 -0.75 -5.26 -10.50
N ALA A 76 -1.25 -6.43 -10.89
CA ALA A 76 -0.41 -7.60 -11.14
C ALA A 76 0.50 -7.36 -12.35
N GLN A 77 1.63 -8.07 -12.42
CA GLN A 77 2.48 -8.06 -13.63
C GLN A 77 1.82 -8.82 -14.79
N SER A 78 0.95 -9.79 -14.49
CA SER A 78 0.20 -10.60 -15.45
C SER A 78 -1.00 -9.82 -16.02
N PHE A 79 -1.35 -10.07 -17.28
CA PHE A 79 -2.45 -9.38 -17.98
C PHE A 79 -3.76 -9.36 -17.18
N GLY A 80 -4.24 -8.15 -16.86
CA GLY A 80 -5.59 -7.88 -16.36
C GLY A 80 -5.87 -8.11 -14.87
N GLY A 81 -4.88 -8.59 -14.10
CA GLY A 81 -5.05 -8.94 -12.69
C GLY A 81 -4.73 -7.83 -11.70
N SER A 82 -5.22 -7.98 -10.47
CA SER A 82 -4.71 -7.23 -9.32
C SER A 82 -4.51 -8.17 -8.15
N ASP A 83 -3.40 -7.97 -7.45
CA ASP A 83 -2.98 -8.75 -6.29
C ASP A 83 -2.98 -7.89 -5.03
N PHE A 84 -2.69 -8.53 -3.91
CA PHE A 84 -2.41 -7.86 -2.65
C PHE A 84 -0.93 -7.97 -2.31
N VAL A 85 -0.31 -6.83 -2.02
CA VAL A 85 0.99 -6.77 -1.36
C VAL A 85 0.74 -6.52 0.12
N VAL A 86 1.13 -7.47 0.96
CA VAL A 86 0.96 -7.34 2.42
C VAL A 86 2.01 -6.36 2.95
N LEU A 87 1.56 -5.29 3.61
CA LEU A 87 2.43 -4.24 4.14
C LEU A 87 2.77 -4.45 5.62
N GLU A 88 1.83 -5.01 6.38
CA GLU A 88 2.01 -5.33 7.79
C GLU A 88 1.22 -6.57 8.18
N ARG A 89 1.76 -7.35 9.11
CA ARG A 89 1.14 -8.55 9.69
C ARG A 89 1.06 -8.40 11.20
N ASN A 90 0.33 -9.31 11.84
CA ASN A 90 0.20 -9.37 13.30
C ASN A 90 -0.40 -8.10 13.92
N LEU A 91 -1.19 -7.36 13.15
CA LEU A 91 -2.02 -6.28 13.68
C LEU A 91 -3.09 -6.89 14.60
N PRO A 92 -3.57 -6.15 15.62
CA PRO A 92 -4.68 -6.60 16.46
C PRO A 92 -5.86 -7.02 15.60
N ALA A 93 -6.39 -8.22 15.85
CA ALA A 93 -7.43 -8.81 15.00
C ALA A 93 -8.63 -7.86 14.85
N THR A 94 -9.01 -7.60 13.61
CA THR A 94 -10.34 -7.09 13.29
C THR A 94 -11.30 -8.28 13.20
N GLY A 95 -12.61 -8.04 13.35
CA GLY A 95 -13.61 -9.08 13.10
C GLY A 95 -13.55 -9.62 11.66
N ASP A 96 -14.53 -10.43 11.28
CA ASP A 96 -14.53 -11.17 10.01
C ASP A 96 -14.68 -10.30 8.75
N LEU A 97 -14.94 -9.00 8.92
CA LEU A 97 -15.19 -8.07 7.82
C LEU A 97 -13.90 -7.45 7.30
N SER A 98 -13.79 -7.37 5.98
CA SER A 98 -12.70 -6.70 5.29
C SER A 98 -13.01 -5.22 5.05
N THR A 99 -12.13 -4.34 5.52
CA THR A 99 -12.31 -2.88 5.45
C THR A 99 -11.28 -2.24 4.53
N GLY A 100 -11.73 -1.46 3.55
CA GLY A 100 -10.89 -0.73 2.62
C GLY A 100 -10.75 0.75 2.98
N PHE A 101 -9.61 1.35 2.66
CA PHE A 101 -9.35 2.79 2.80
C PHE A 101 -8.86 3.36 1.47
N SER A 102 -9.51 4.43 1.00
CA SER A 102 -9.18 5.08 -0.28
C SER A 102 -8.20 6.24 -0.14
N LYS A 103 -8.04 6.77 1.06
CA LYS A 103 -7.07 7.81 1.39
C LYS A 103 -6.17 7.35 2.51
N TRP A 104 -4.86 7.50 2.29
CA TRP A 104 -3.83 7.14 3.25
C TRP A 104 -2.54 7.87 2.92
N GLN A 105 -1.62 7.88 3.88
CA GLN A 105 -0.32 8.52 3.73
C GLN A 105 0.80 7.73 4.37
N ILE A 106 2.01 7.93 3.86
CA ILE A 106 3.25 7.42 4.45
C ILE A 106 3.92 8.59 5.15
N VAL A 107 4.25 8.40 6.42
CA VAL A 107 4.84 9.45 7.25
C VAL A 107 6.11 8.96 7.93
N LEU A 108 7.07 9.86 8.11
CA LEU A 108 8.27 9.65 8.91
C LEU A 108 8.19 10.53 10.16
N GLY A 109 8.61 10.01 11.30
CA GLY A 109 8.57 10.75 12.58
C GLY A 109 7.15 10.98 13.10
N SER A 110 7.04 11.76 14.17
CA SER A 110 5.80 12.03 14.92
C SER A 110 5.77 13.45 15.50
N GLY A 111 4.59 13.95 15.87
CA GLY A 111 4.44 15.29 16.45
C GLY A 111 4.93 16.37 15.49
N SER A 112 5.74 17.31 16.00
CA SER A 112 6.35 18.39 15.21
C SER A 112 7.34 17.89 14.16
N GLU A 113 7.95 16.72 14.35
CA GLU A 113 8.91 16.12 13.42
C GLU A 113 8.26 15.29 12.31
N LYS A 114 6.93 15.23 12.29
CA LYS A 114 6.19 14.45 11.30
C LYS A 114 6.40 15.01 9.90
N ARG A 115 6.90 14.18 9.00
CA ARG A 115 7.04 14.47 7.56
C ARG A 115 6.19 13.53 6.75
N VAL A 116 5.35 14.07 5.88
CA VAL A 116 4.59 13.26 4.92
C VAL A 116 5.47 12.96 3.71
N LEU A 117 5.72 11.68 3.46
CA LEU A 117 6.54 11.22 2.34
C LEU A 117 5.69 10.93 1.09
N TYR A 118 4.42 10.54 1.28
CA TYR A 118 3.51 10.20 0.20
C TYR A 118 2.04 10.30 0.64
N ARG A 119 1.14 10.64 -0.29
CA ARG A 119 -0.32 10.61 -0.10
C ARG A 119 -0.99 9.90 -1.27
N ALA A 120 -1.94 9.02 -0.96
CA ALA A 120 -2.86 8.41 -1.92
C ALA A 120 -4.28 8.94 -1.72
N GLY A 121 -5.07 8.95 -2.80
CA GLY A 121 -6.49 9.34 -2.73
C GLY A 121 -6.76 10.85 -2.71
N LEU A 122 -5.74 11.67 -2.97
CA LEU A 122 -5.94 13.06 -3.36
C LEU A 122 -6.11 13.11 -4.88
N ALA A 123 -7.12 13.84 -5.36
CA ALA A 123 -7.14 14.25 -6.76
C ALA A 123 -5.84 15.01 -7.05
N ALA A 124 -5.21 14.74 -8.20
CA ALA A 124 -4.08 15.56 -8.62
C ALA A 124 -4.53 17.02 -8.59
N GLU A 125 -3.87 17.85 -7.80
CA GLU A 125 -4.01 19.29 -7.95
C GLU A 125 -3.44 19.61 -9.34
N THR A 126 -4.35 19.84 -10.29
CA THR A 126 -4.01 20.39 -11.59
C THR A 126 -3.47 21.80 -11.34
N VAL A 127 -2.15 21.96 -11.44
CA VAL A 127 -1.50 23.28 -11.59
C VAL A 127 -1.69 23.76 -13.02
#